data_AF-A0A0A3I3I5-F1
#
_entry.id   AF-A0A0A3I3I5-F1
#
_cell.length_a   1.000
_cell.length_b   1.000
_cell.length_c   1.000
_cell.angle_alpha   90.00
_cell.angle_beta   90.00
_cell.angle_gamma   90.00
#
_symmetry.space_group_name_H-M   'P 1'
#
loop_
_entity.id
_entity.type
_entity.pdbx_description
1 polymer ?
#
loop_
_entity_poly.entity_id
_entity_poly.type
_entity_poly.pdbx_seq_one_letter_code
_entity_poly.pdbx_strand_id
1 'polypeptide(L)'
;MAQVQSIPRPLVRVNQWTILLSVLLTWITGQVWILLIPLIANLSGVLFNFNPIIKMARVFIIKEGKSYIPEDVVQQKFNACIALFCLSGGFISLSIGWALVGFVFTILVAVASFIAILGFCIGCFIFFQFKQYQYRRTLKQT
;
A
#
# COMPACT_ATOMS: atom_id res chain seq x y z
N MET A 1 -20.87 -14.85 -12.08
CA MET A 1 -19.95 -14.38 -11.02
C MET A 1 -19.15 -13.23 -11.61
N ALA A 2 -19.22 -12.02 -11.06
CA ALA A 2 -18.38 -10.92 -11.52
C ALA A 2 -16.91 -11.32 -11.33
N GLN A 3 -16.10 -11.27 -12.38
CA GLN A 3 -14.66 -11.52 -12.30
C GLN A 3 -14.05 -10.47 -11.38
N VAL A 4 -13.63 -10.87 -10.17
CA VAL A 4 -12.92 -9.99 -9.25
C VAL A 4 -11.59 -9.66 -9.92
N GLN A 5 -11.41 -8.40 -10.34
CA GLN A 5 -10.12 -7.94 -10.84
C GLN A 5 -9.08 -8.19 -9.76
N SER A 6 -8.02 -8.89 -10.13
CA SER A 6 -6.98 -9.30 -9.19
C SER A 6 -5.61 -8.87 -9.66
N ILE A 7 -4.73 -8.67 -8.68
CA ILE A 7 -3.31 -8.35 -8.87
C ILE A 7 -2.50 -9.52 -8.30
N PRO A 8 -1.53 -10.07 -9.06
CA PRO A 8 -0.62 -11.08 -8.52
C PRO A 8 0.11 -10.59 -7.27
N ARG A 9 0.10 -11.40 -6.21
CA ARG A 9 0.74 -11.10 -4.92
C ARG A 9 2.21 -10.63 -5.01
N PRO A 10 3.06 -11.16 -5.91
CA PRO A 10 4.42 -10.63 -6.05
C PRO A 10 4.47 -9.14 -6.41
N LEU A 11 3.54 -8.63 -7.21
CA LEU A 11 3.49 -7.22 -7.58
C LEU A 11 3.09 -6.35 -6.38
N VAL A 12 2.17 -6.85 -5.54
CA VAL A 12 1.81 -6.20 -4.28
C VAL A 12 3.04 -6.08 -3.38
N ARG A 13 3.85 -7.15 -3.27
CA ARG A 13 5.08 -7.13 -2.49
C ARG A 13 6.11 -6.14 -3.03
N VAL A 14 6.25 -5.98 -4.34
CA VAL A 14 7.14 -4.95 -4.90
C VAL A 14 6.71 -3.55 -4.44
N ASN A 15 5.41 -3.25 -4.49
CA ASN A 15 4.91 -1.96 -3.98
C ASN A 15 5.23 -1.77 -2.50
N GLN A 16 5.10 -2.81 -1.67
CA GLN A 16 5.46 -2.75 -0.24
C GLN A 16 6.97 -2.59 -0.02
N TRP A 17 7.79 -3.28 -0.82
CA TRP A 17 9.24 -3.11 -0.79
C TRP A 17 9.64 -1.68 -1.18
N THR A 18 9.01 -1.10 -2.20
CA THR A 18 9.29 0.30 -2.57
C THR A 18 8.95 1.25 -1.44
N ILE A 19 7.80 1.08 -0.78
CA ILE A 19 7.45 1.90 0.40
C ILE A 19 8.50 1.74 1.50
N LEU A 20 8.80 0.50 1.90
CA LEU A 20 9.74 0.22 2.99
C LEU A 20 11.14 0.76 2.69
N LEU A 21 11.69 0.47 1.51
CA LEU A 21 13.02 0.92 1.12
C LEU A 21 13.09 2.44 0.99
N SER A 22 12.06 3.09 0.44
CA SER A 22 12.02 4.56 0.36
C SER A 22 12.04 5.20 1.75
N VAL A 23 11.29 4.66 2.71
CA VAL A 23 11.30 5.16 4.10
C VAL A 23 12.68 4.97 4.74
N LEU A 24 13.25 3.77 4.65
CA LEU A 24 14.57 3.49 5.22
C LEU A 24 15.67 4.38 4.59
N LEU A 25 15.63 4.57 3.27
CA LEU A 25 16.55 5.47 2.59
C LEU A 25 16.37 6.92 3.04
N THR A 26 15.14 7.40 3.22
CA THR A 26 14.90 8.73 3.79
C THR A 26 15.48 8.86 5.20
N TRP A 27 15.37 7.85 6.06
CA TRP A 27 15.95 7.89 7.40
C TRP A 27 17.49 7.91 7.40
N ILE A 28 18.11 7.10 6.53
CA ILE A 28 19.57 6.98 6.45
C ILE A 28 20.21 8.22 5.80
N THR A 29 19.61 8.72 4.72
CA THR A 29 20.19 9.80 3.91
C THR A 29 19.68 11.20 4.30
N GLY A 30 18.60 11.27 5.08
CA GLY A 30 17.87 12.52 5.34
C GLY A 30 17.10 13.07 4.13
N GLN A 31 17.12 12.39 2.98
CA GLN A 31 16.50 12.88 1.75
C GLN A 31 14.99 12.58 1.75
N VAL A 32 14.20 13.59 2.17
CA VAL A 32 12.74 13.50 2.28
C VAL A 32 12.05 13.29 0.93
N TRP A 33 12.63 13.80 -0.16
CA TRP A 33 12.13 13.66 -1.53
C TRP A 33 11.98 12.20 -1.99
N ILE A 34 12.72 11.26 -1.39
CA ILE A 34 12.62 9.83 -1.70
C ILE A 34 11.21 9.29 -1.40
N LEU A 35 10.52 9.84 -0.40
CA LEU A 35 9.13 9.46 -0.07
C LEU A 35 8.13 9.76 -1.21
N LEU A 36 8.47 10.68 -2.12
CA LEU A 36 7.62 10.98 -3.27
C LEU A 36 7.50 9.81 -4.24
N ILE A 37 8.50 8.93 -4.31
CA ILE A 37 8.49 7.77 -5.21
C ILE A 37 7.29 6.85 -4.92
N PRO A 38 7.15 6.27 -3.71
CA PRO A 38 5.97 5.48 -3.38
C PRO A 38 4.71 6.34 -3.29
N LEU A 39 4.80 7.62 -2.89
CA LEU A 39 3.63 8.49 -2.79
C LEU A 39 2.95 8.67 -4.15
N ILE A 40 3.70 9.11 -5.17
CA ILE A 40 3.19 9.33 -6.52
C ILE A 40 2.68 8.03 -7.12
N ALA A 41 3.41 6.92 -6.92
CA ALA A 41 3.00 5.63 -7.46
C ALA A 41 1.68 5.09 -6.87
N ASN A 42 1.49 5.26 -5.55
CA ASN A 42 0.21 4.91 -4.92
C ASN A 42 -0.89 5.89 -5.31
N LEU A 43 -0.57 7.18 -5.47
CA LEU A 43 -1.54 8.23 -5.84
C LEU A 43 -2.09 7.97 -7.24
N SER A 44 -1.21 7.70 -8.19
CA SER A 44 -1.60 7.36 -9.56
C SER A 44 -2.38 6.04 -9.61
N GLY A 45 -2.04 5.08 -8.74
CA GLY A 45 -2.79 3.84 -8.57
C GLY A 45 -4.23 4.06 -8.11
N VAL A 46 -4.45 4.98 -7.17
CA VAL A 46 -5.79 5.31 -6.65
C VAL A 46 -6.60 6.16 -7.63
N LEU A 47 -5.99 7.20 -8.22
CA LEU A 47 -6.70 8.16 -9.09
C LEU A 47 -6.92 7.63 -10.52
N PHE A 48 -5.90 7.01 -11.11
CA PHE A 48 -5.90 6.66 -12.54
C PHE A 48 -5.94 5.15 -12.79
N ASN A 49 -6.07 4.32 -11.73
CA ASN A 49 -5.91 2.86 -11.81
C ASN A 49 -4.56 2.44 -12.42
N PHE A 50 -3.55 3.31 -12.32
CA PHE A 50 -2.24 3.12 -12.93
C PHE A 50 -1.16 3.31 -11.88
N ASN A 51 -0.60 2.21 -11.37
CA ASN A 51 0.56 2.27 -10.50
C ASN A 51 1.82 1.96 -11.33
N PRO A 52 2.73 2.94 -11.53
CA PRO A 52 3.92 2.78 -12.38
C PRO A 52 4.85 1.69 -11.87
N ILE A 53 5.02 1.56 -10.54
CA ILE A 53 5.84 0.52 -9.91
C ILE A 53 5.27 -0.86 -10.27
N ILE A 54 3.96 -1.05 -10.08
CA ILE A 54 3.29 -2.33 -10.37
C ILE A 54 3.36 -2.65 -11.88
N LYS A 55 3.16 -1.66 -12.75
CA LYS A 55 3.19 -1.88 -14.21
C LYS A 55 4.60 -2.24 -14.69
N MET A 56 5.61 -1.54 -14.20
CA MET A 56 7.01 -1.85 -14.50
C MET A 56 7.38 -3.25 -13.97
N ALA A 57 7.06 -3.53 -12.71
CA ALA A 57 7.33 -4.83 -12.08
C ALA A 57 6.61 -5.98 -12.79
N ARG A 58 5.42 -5.74 -13.37
CA ARG A 58 4.69 -6.74 -14.13
C ARG A 58 5.49 -7.30 -15.30
N VAL A 59 6.20 -6.43 -16.02
CA VAL A 59 7.02 -6.81 -17.19
C VAL A 59 8.17 -7.74 -16.79
N PHE A 60 8.75 -7.54 -15.61
CA PHE A 60 9.92 -8.30 -15.16
C PHE A 60 9.57 -9.56 -14.36
N ILE A 61 8.49 -9.54 -13.58
CA ILE A 61 8.22 -10.56 -12.56
C ILE A 61 7.18 -11.58 -13.02
N ILE A 62 6.22 -11.17 -13.86
CA ILE A 62 5.16 -12.08 -14.31
C ILE A 62 5.69 -12.90 -15.48
N LYS A 63 6.12 -14.12 -15.18
CA LYS A 63 6.33 -15.17 -16.19
C LYS A 63 4.96 -15.76 -16.53
N GLU A 64 4.69 -15.99 -17.81
CA GLU A 64 3.40 -16.48 -18.30
C GLU A 64 2.99 -17.77 -17.57
N GLY A 65 1.84 -17.71 -16.87
CA GLY A 65 1.27 -18.83 -16.11
C GLY A 65 0.35 -18.34 -14.99
N LYS A 66 -0.81 -18.97 -14.82
CA LYS A 66 -1.81 -18.70 -13.77
C LYS A 66 -1.35 -19.09 -12.34
N SER A 67 -0.05 -19.10 -12.07
CA SER A 67 0.55 -19.70 -10.86
C SER A 67 0.56 -18.77 -9.64
N TYR A 68 0.32 -17.47 -9.81
CA TYR A 68 0.40 -16.51 -8.73
C TYR A 68 -0.91 -16.39 -7.96
N ILE A 69 -0.80 -16.33 -6.64
CA ILE A 69 -1.94 -16.07 -5.75
C ILE A 69 -2.50 -14.66 -6.08
N PRO A 70 -3.78 -14.56 -6.45
CA PRO A 70 -4.43 -13.28 -6.71
C PRO A 70 -4.75 -12.53 -5.41
N GLU A 71 -4.54 -11.22 -5.41
CA GLU A 71 -4.99 -10.28 -4.37
C GLU A 71 -6.08 -9.35 -4.97
N ASP A 72 -7.07 -8.96 -4.17
CA ASP A 72 -8.20 -8.12 -4.61
C ASP A 72 -7.77 -6.66 -4.85
N VAL A 73 -8.09 -6.11 -6.03
CA VAL A 73 -7.82 -4.71 -6.39
C VAL A 73 -8.46 -3.72 -5.43
N VAL A 74 -9.67 -3.99 -4.93
CA VAL A 74 -10.38 -3.08 -4.01
C VAL A 74 -9.66 -3.00 -2.67
N GLN A 75 -9.23 -4.15 -2.13
CA GLN A 75 -8.44 -4.20 -0.90
C GLN A 75 -7.08 -3.52 -1.10
N GLN A 76 -6.45 -3.71 -2.26
CA GLN A 76 -5.19 -3.07 -2.59
C GLN A 76 -5.32 -1.54 -2.67
N LYS A 77 -6.41 -1.01 -3.24
CA LYS A 77 -6.69 0.43 -3.24
C LYS A 77 -6.90 1.00 -1.85
N PHE A 78 -7.64 0.28 -1.00
CA PHE A 78 -7.81 0.68 0.39
C PHE A 78 -6.46 0.79 1.12
N ASN A 79 -5.60 -0.21 0.94
CA ASN A 79 -4.24 -0.19 1.50
C ASN A 79 -3.40 0.95 0.91
N ALA A 80 -3.53 1.24 -0.39
CA ALA A 80 -2.87 2.37 -1.03
C ALA A 80 -3.33 3.72 -0.44
N CYS A 81 -4.60 3.88 -0.08
CA CYS A 81 -5.08 5.08 0.61
C CYS A 81 -4.44 5.26 2.00
N ILE A 82 -4.27 4.17 2.77
CA ILE A 82 -3.55 4.22 4.06
C ILE A 82 -2.09 4.63 3.84
N ALA A 83 -1.43 4.02 2.85
CA ALA A 83 -0.06 4.38 2.50
C ALA A 83 0.05 5.85 2.07
N LEU A 84 -0.87 6.35 1.25
CA LEU A 84 -0.93 7.75 0.81
C LEU A 84 -1.06 8.72 1.99
N PHE A 85 -1.95 8.43 2.92
CA PHE A 85 -2.15 9.25 4.12
C PHE A 85 -0.85 9.33 4.94
N CYS A 86 -0.24 8.18 5.20
CA CYS A 86 0.98 8.13 6.01
C CYS A 86 2.18 8.74 5.29
N LEU A 87 2.37 8.45 4.00
CA LEU A 87 3.47 9.01 3.21
C LEU A 87 3.32 10.52 3.04
N SER A 88 2.10 11.04 2.81
CA SER A 88 1.84 12.48 2.75
C SER A 88 2.13 13.15 4.09
N GLY A 89 1.61 12.59 5.19
CA GLY A 89 1.86 13.10 6.54
C GLY A 89 3.35 13.10 6.89
N GLY A 90 4.05 12.01 6.56
CA GLY A 90 5.49 11.87 6.72
C GLY A 90 6.27 12.90 5.90
N PHE A 91 5.97 13.01 4.60
CA PHE A 91 6.64 13.94 3.69
C PHE A 91 6.45 15.40 4.12
N ILE A 92 5.21 15.83 4.38
CA ILE A 92 4.90 17.20 4.79
C ILE A 92 5.57 17.52 6.11
N SER A 93 5.41 16.65 7.12
CA SER A 93 5.96 16.89 8.46
C SER A 93 7.48 16.97 8.47
N LEU A 94 8.17 16.06 7.77
CA LEU A 94 9.63 16.10 7.66
C LEU A 94 10.11 17.32 6.87
N SER A 95 9.36 17.76 5.85
CA SER A 95 9.71 18.94 5.04
C SER A 95 9.61 20.26 5.82
N ILE A 96 8.65 20.37 6.74
CA ILE A 96 8.48 21.56 7.61
C ILE A 96 9.30 21.47 8.92
N GLY A 97 10.12 20.44 9.08
CA GLY A 97 10.95 20.24 10.28
C GLY A 97 10.23 19.63 11.49
N TRP A 98 8.98 19.19 11.36
CA TRP A 98 8.24 18.48 12.41
C TRP A 98 8.67 17.02 12.48
N ALA A 99 9.91 16.80 12.93
CA ALA A 99 10.56 15.50 12.94
C ALA A 99 9.74 14.42 13.66
N LEU A 100 9.21 14.72 14.86
CA LEU A 100 8.43 13.75 15.64
C LEU A 100 7.21 13.23 14.86
N VAL A 101 6.41 14.14 14.31
CA VAL A 101 5.20 13.78 13.53
C VAL A 101 5.59 13.01 12.27
N GLY A 102 6.65 13.46 11.59
CA GLY A 102 7.19 12.79 10.41
C GLY A 102 7.65 11.36 10.69
N PHE A 103 8.35 11.14 11.80
CA PHE A 103 8.77 9.81 12.24
C PHE A 103 7.58 8.92 12.60
N VAL A 104 6.57 9.43 13.31
CA VAL A 104 5.37 8.64 13.62
C VAL A 104 4.71 8.11 12.34
N PHE A 105 4.47 8.98 11.36
CA PHE A 105 3.85 8.59 10.10
C PHE A 105 4.72 7.61 9.28
N THR A 106 6.03 7.87 9.20
CA THR A 106 6.94 7.01 8.44
C THR A 106 7.18 5.66 9.11
N ILE A 107 7.24 5.60 10.45
CA ILE A 107 7.31 4.34 11.21
C ILE A 107 6.03 3.54 11.00
N LEU A 108 4.87 4.17 11.11
CA LEU A 108 3.58 3.49 10.94
C LEU A 108 3.50 2.80 9.57
N VAL A 109 3.83 3.51 8.50
CA VAL A 109 3.77 2.94 7.14
C VAL A 109 4.88 1.91 6.90
N ALA A 110 6.09 2.12 7.42
CA ALA A 110 7.18 1.14 7.31
C ALA A 110 6.82 -0.17 7.99
N VAL A 111 6.28 -0.13 9.21
CA VAL A 111 5.82 -1.32 9.94
C VAL A 111 4.69 -2.02 9.18
N ALA A 112 3.71 -1.27 8.68
CA ALA A 112 2.62 -1.84 7.90
C ALA A 112 3.12 -2.54 6.62
N SER A 113 4.04 -1.92 5.88
CA SER A 113 4.66 -2.51 4.69
C SER A 113 5.53 -3.72 5.00
N PHE A 114 6.30 -3.68 6.09
CA PHE A 114 7.11 -4.80 6.54
C PHE A 114 6.25 -6.04 6.87
N ILE A 115 5.18 -5.86 7.65
CA ILE A 115 4.27 -6.95 8.00
C ILE A 115 3.56 -7.49 6.74
N ALA A 116 3.23 -6.62 5.79
CA ALA A 116 2.67 -7.03 4.49
C ALA A 116 3.65 -7.87 3.65
N ILE A 117 4.96 -7.56 3.69
CA ILE A 117 6.00 -8.37 3.04
C ILE A 117 6.07 -9.77 3.65
N LEU A 118 5.93 -9.89 4.98
CA LEU A 118 5.86 -11.17 5.70
C LEU A 118 4.58 -11.97 5.39
N GLY A 119 3.64 -11.38 4.65
CA GLY A 119 2.44 -12.05 4.16
C GLY A 119 1.16 -11.69 4.89
N PHE A 120 1.18 -10.71 5.79
CA PHE A 120 -0.01 -10.23 6.51
C PHE A 120 -0.30 -8.75 6.22
N CYS A 121 -1.41 -8.47 5.54
CA CYS A 121 -1.83 -7.11 5.20
C CYS A 121 -2.81 -6.58 6.25
N ILE A 122 -2.34 -5.71 7.15
CA ILE A 122 -3.17 -5.08 8.21
C ILE A 122 -4.35 -4.31 7.60
N GLY A 123 -4.11 -3.53 6.53
CA GLY A 123 -5.18 -2.78 5.85
C GLY A 123 -6.26 -3.71 5.27
N CYS A 124 -5.85 -4.83 4.69
CA CYS A 124 -6.77 -5.83 4.14
C CYS A 124 -7.61 -6.48 5.25
N PHE A 125 -6.99 -6.76 6.41
CA PHE A 125 -7.70 -7.24 7.59
C PHE A 125 -8.73 -6.23 8.11
N ILE A 126 -8.36 -4.95 8.25
CA ILE A 126 -9.29 -3.89 8.68
C ILE A 126 -10.46 -3.77 7.71
N PHE A 127 -10.18 -3.76 6.40
CA PHE A 127 -11.22 -3.68 5.38
C PHE A 127 -12.19 -4.86 5.46
N PHE A 128 -11.66 -6.08 5.63
CA PHE A 128 -12.47 -7.28 5.79
C PHE A 128 -13.36 -7.20 7.04
N GLN A 129 -12.81 -6.79 8.18
CA GLN A 129 -13.59 -6.64 9.43
C GLN A 129 -14.70 -5.61 9.28
N PHE A 130 -14.42 -4.49 8.61
CA PHE A 130 -15.43 -3.47 8.32
C PHE A 130 -16.56 -4.01 7.44
N LYS A 131 -16.23 -4.77 6.39
CA LYS A 131 -17.24 -5.41 5.52
C LYS A 131 -18.06 -6.48 6.25
N GLN A 132 -17.40 -7.29 7.09
CA GLN A 132 -18.08 -8.26 7.95
C GLN A 132 -19.04 -7.57 8.92
N TYR A 133 -18.64 -6.46 9.52
CA TYR A 133 -19.49 -5.66 10.40
C TYR A 133 -20.72 -5.13 9.65
N GLN A 134 -20.55 -4.54 8.46
CA GLN A 134 -21.66 -4.08 7.63
C GLN A 134 -22.65 -5.20 7.31
N TYR A 135 -22.14 -6.35 6.85
CA TYR A 135 -22.96 -7.51 6.51
C TYR A 135 -23.75 -8.06 7.70
N ARG A 136 -23.14 -8.15 8.89
CA ARG A 136 -23.84 -8.59 10.10
C ARG A 136 -24.98 -7.65 10.50
N ARG A 137 -24.90 -6.35 10.17
CA ARG A 137 -25.99 -5.40 10.44
C ARG A 137 -27.14 -5.55 9.46
N THR A 138 -26.89 -5.85 8.18
CA THR A 138 -27.96 -6.07 7.21
C THR A 138 -28.78 -7.32 7.55
N LEU A 139 -28.13 -8.36 8.08
CA LEU A 139 -28.82 -9.59 8.52
C LEU A 139 -29.69 -9.39 9.77
N LYS A 140 -29.40 -8.40 10.63
CA LYS A 140 -30.22 -8.09 11.82
C LYS A 140 -31.43 -7.22 11.52
N GLN A 141 -31.49 -6.65 10.31
CA GLN A 141 -32.58 -5.80 9.84
C GLN A 141 -33.62 -6.58 9.02
N THR A 142 -33.37 -7.88 8.79
CA THR A 142 -34.31 -8.83 8.18
C THR A 142 -34.87 -9.72 9.29
#